data_AF-A0A848YXF6-F1
#
_entry.id   AF-A0A848YXF6-F1
#
_cell.length_a   1.000
_cell.length_b   1.000
_cell.length_c   1.000
_cell.angle_alpha   90.00
_cell.angle_beta   90.00
_cell.angle_gamma   90.00
#
_symmetry.space_group_name_H-M   'P 1'
#
loop_
_entity.id
_entity.type
_entity.pdbx_description
1 polymer ?
#
loop_
_entity_poly.entity_id
_entity_poly.type
_entity_poly.pdbx_seq_one_letter_code
_entity_poly.pdbx_strand_id
1 'polypeptide(L)'
;VGFNGFLSKPVRREKLFQMIERILAGESVIREKAKPNAKIHTQYSVREDKKHSIQILLAEDNLVNQKLAKMMLGKAGYKVDVAVNGKEAVERYASTPDAYDLIFMDIQMPEMDGKRAAKTIREMGFDDIPIVAMTAQAMKGDREKCLDAGMNDYITKPIKREVVFEILEKWVF
;
A
#
# COMPACT_ATOMS: atom_id res chain seq x y z
N VAL A 1 -18.81 -19.24 10.95
CA VAL A 1 -17.54 -19.85 10.49
C VAL A 1 -16.41 -18.97 11.01
N GLY A 2 -15.63 -19.46 11.97
CA GLY A 2 -14.63 -18.66 12.69
C GLY A 2 -13.24 -18.90 12.11
N PHE A 3 -12.62 -17.86 11.57
CA PHE A 3 -11.23 -17.88 11.12
C PHE A 3 -10.36 -17.12 12.13
N ASN A 4 -9.20 -17.66 12.50
CA ASN A 4 -8.25 -17.02 13.43
C ASN A 4 -7.34 -15.98 12.76
N GLY A 5 -7.39 -15.85 11.43
CA GLY A 5 -6.64 -14.88 10.64
C GLY A 5 -7.04 -14.92 9.16
N PHE A 6 -6.71 -13.86 8.40
CA PHE A 6 -6.93 -13.81 6.95
C PHE A 6 -5.84 -13.02 6.23
N LEU A 7 -5.38 -13.56 5.10
CA LEU A 7 -4.39 -12.94 4.21
C LEU A 7 -5.03 -12.68 2.84
N SER A 8 -4.67 -11.56 2.25
CA SER A 8 -5.05 -11.19 0.89
C SER A 8 -4.06 -11.80 -0.11
N LYS A 9 -4.54 -12.07 -1.33
CA LYS A 9 -3.69 -12.55 -2.42
C LYS A 9 -3.13 -11.37 -3.22
N PRO A 10 -1.89 -11.45 -3.75
CA PRO A 10 -0.93 -12.55 -3.57
C PRO A 10 -0.38 -12.58 -2.13
N VAL A 11 -0.35 -13.77 -1.54
CA VAL A 11 0.07 -13.95 -0.14
C VAL A 11 1.59 -13.95 -0.07
N ARG A 12 2.19 -12.96 0.60
CA ARG A 12 3.63 -12.91 0.86
C ARG A 12 4.03 -13.83 2.01
N ARG A 13 5.17 -14.50 1.88
CA ARG A 13 5.66 -15.52 2.83
C ARG A 13 5.83 -14.95 4.24
N GLU A 14 6.35 -13.74 4.35
CA GLU A 14 6.66 -13.06 5.61
C GLU A 14 5.36 -12.67 6.33
N LYS A 15 4.34 -12.22 5.59
CA LYS A 15 3.02 -11.93 6.16
C LYS A 15 2.28 -13.20 6.59
N LEU A 16 2.43 -14.26 5.82
CA LEU A 16 1.94 -15.58 6.22
C LEU A 16 2.64 -16.04 7.49
N PHE A 17 3.95 -15.90 7.56
CA PHE A 17 4.75 -16.29 8.72
C PHE A 17 4.39 -15.47 9.95
N GLN A 18 4.32 -14.14 9.87
CA GLN A 18 3.87 -13.28 10.97
C GLN A 18 2.46 -13.61 11.45
N MET A 19 1.55 -13.95 10.52
CA MET A 19 0.21 -14.38 10.88
C MET A 19 0.20 -15.72 11.59
N ILE A 20 0.99 -16.68 11.11
CA ILE A 20 1.18 -17.99 11.74
C ILE A 20 1.81 -17.81 13.13
N GLU A 21 2.87 -17.03 13.27
CA GLU A 21 3.49 -16.70 14.57
C GLU A 21 2.48 -16.09 15.53
N ARG A 22 1.66 -15.14 15.09
CA ARG A 22 0.63 -14.52 15.92
C ARG A 22 -0.44 -15.52 16.37
N ILE A 23 -0.80 -16.49 15.53
CA ILE A 23 -1.77 -17.54 15.87
C ILE A 23 -1.15 -18.58 16.82
N LEU A 24 0.10 -18.98 16.54
CA LEU A 24 0.83 -19.99 17.33
C LEU A 24 1.31 -19.46 18.68
N ALA A 25 1.63 -18.18 18.80
CA ALA A 25 2.00 -17.53 20.06
C ALA A 25 0.84 -17.45 21.07
N GLY A 26 -0.38 -17.80 20.65
CA GLY A 26 -1.58 -17.81 21.48
C GLY A 26 -2.08 -16.41 21.83
N GLU A 27 -3.37 -16.31 22.11
CA GLU A 27 -4.07 -15.08 22.54
C GLU A 27 -3.51 -14.43 23.83
N SER A 28 -2.46 -15.00 24.44
CA SER A 28 -1.89 -14.56 25.71
C SER A 28 -1.02 -13.31 25.63
N VAL A 29 -0.43 -12.96 24.49
CA VAL A 29 0.44 -11.76 24.40
C VAL A 29 -0.35 -10.46 24.12
N ILE A 30 -1.58 -10.57 23.63
CA ILE A 30 -2.40 -9.39 23.26
C ILE A 30 -3.29 -8.90 24.43
N ARG A 31 -3.53 -9.74 25.44
CA ARG A 31 -4.42 -9.38 26.57
C ARG A 31 -3.90 -8.30 27.51
N GLU A 32 -2.60 -8.00 27.55
CA GLU A 32 -2.06 -7.01 28.51
C GLU A 32 -2.25 -5.53 28.09
N LYS A 33 -2.76 -5.24 26.88
CA LYS A 33 -3.04 -3.83 26.47
C LYS A 33 -4.47 -3.55 26.02
N ALA A 34 -5.40 -4.49 26.13
CA ALA A 34 -6.80 -4.28 25.76
C ALA A 34 -7.68 -4.13 27.00
N LYS A 35 -8.21 -2.92 27.22
CA LYS A 35 -9.28 -2.64 28.19
C LYS A 35 -10.50 -3.55 27.95
N PRO A 36 -11.25 -3.89 28.99
CA PRO A 36 -12.33 -4.87 28.91
C PRO A 36 -13.57 -4.22 28.29
N ASN A 37 -13.82 -4.52 27.02
CA ASN A 37 -15.20 -4.58 26.54
C ASN A 37 -15.29 -5.55 25.38
N ALA A 38 -15.64 -6.79 25.73
CA ALA A 38 -16.01 -7.83 24.80
C ALA A 38 -17.25 -7.37 23.99
N LYS A 39 -17.05 -7.05 22.72
CA LYS A 39 -18.12 -6.97 21.72
C LYS A 39 -17.61 -7.56 20.41
N ILE A 40 -18.12 -8.75 20.10
CA ILE A 40 -18.33 -9.34 18.77
C ILE A 40 -17.24 -8.99 17.74
N HIS A 41 -16.31 -9.93 17.49
CA HIS A 41 -15.38 -9.86 16.35
C HIS A 41 -16.17 -9.90 15.04
N THR A 42 -16.59 -8.73 14.58
CA THR A 42 -17.19 -8.53 13.26
C THR A 42 -16.07 -8.30 12.25
N GLN A 43 -16.33 -8.53 10.96
CA GLN A 43 -15.37 -8.22 9.89
C GLN A 43 -14.85 -6.77 9.93
N TYR A 44 -15.59 -5.87 10.58
CA TYR A 44 -15.23 -4.47 10.78
C TYR A 44 -14.06 -4.26 11.75
N SER A 45 -14.00 -4.94 12.90
CA SER A 45 -12.90 -4.75 13.86
C SER A 45 -11.57 -5.26 13.31
N VAL A 46 -11.60 -6.37 12.55
CA VAL A 46 -10.38 -6.88 11.92
C VAL A 46 -9.92 -6.04 10.72
N ARG A 47 -10.85 -5.36 10.03
CA ARG A 47 -10.52 -4.37 8.99
C ARG A 47 -9.87 -3.13 9.60
N GLU A 48 -10.34 -2.65 10.75
CA GLU A 48 -9.70 -1.52 11.45
C GLU A 48 -8.29 -1.86 11.93
N ASP A 49 -8.09 -3.04 12.52
CA ASP A 49 -6.76 -3.51 12.94
C ASP A 49 -5.79 -3.64 11.75
N LYS A 50 -6.28 -4.08 10.58
CA LYS A 50 -5.45 -4.20 9.38
C LYS A 50 -5.01 -2.85 8.81
N LYS A 51 -5.79 -1.77 8.94
CA LYS A 51 -5.37 -0.45 8.43
C LYS A 51 -4.05 0.00 9.04
N HIS A 52 -3.87 -0.29 10.33
CA HIS A 52 -2.66 0.06 11.08
C HIS A 52 -1.43 -0.80 10.75
N SER A 53 -1.61 -1.93 10.05
CA SER A 53 -0.50 -2.76 9.58
C SER A 53 -0.15 -2.55 8.10
N ILE A 54 -0.96 -1.82 7.35
CA ILE A 54 -0.69 -1.51 5.93
C ILE A 54 0.36 -0.42 5.84
N GLN A 55 1.41 -0.70 5.06
CA GLN A 55 2.50 0.23 4.80
C GLN A 55 2.57 0.56 3.30
N ILE A 56 2.48 1.86 3.01
CA ILE A 56 2.38 2.42 1.67
C ILE A 56 3.65 3.17 1.35
N LEU A 57 4.25 2.90 0.19
CA LEU A 57 5.28 3.76 -0.40
C LEU A 57 4.60 4.79 -1.30
N LEU A 58 4.76 6.07 -0.99
CA LEU A 58 4.28 7.18 -1.79
C LEU A 58 5.45 7.84 -2.53
N ALA A 59 5.46 7.79 -3.85
CA ALA A 59 6.42 8.52 -4.68
C ALA A 59 5.75 9.77 -5.28
N GLU A 60 6.18 10.95 -4.83
CA GLU A 60 5.62 12.25 -5.19
C GLU A 60 6.73 13.29 -5.03
N ASP A 61 6.97 14.16 -6.02
CA ASP A 61 8.06 15.14 -6.00
C ASP A 61 7.69 16.45 -5.30
N ASN A 62 6.40 16.79 -5.28
CA ASN A 62 5.93 18.04 -4.69
C ASN A 62 5.71 17.91 -3.17
N LEU A 63 6.48 18.65 -2.39
CA LEU A 63 6.41 18.67 -0.91
C LEU A 63 5.01 18.96 -0.35
N VAL A 64 4.20 19.78 -1.03
CA VAL A 64 2.83 20.09 -0.60
C VAL A 64 1.93 18.88 -0.79
N ASN A 65 2.02 18.21 -1.94
CA ASN A 65 1.27 16.99 -2.23
C ASN A 65 1.69 15.84 -1.30
N GLN A 66 2.99 15.67 -1.04
CA GLN A 66 3.51 14.69 -0.08
C GLN A 66 2.88 14.88 1.30
N LYS A 67 2.88 16.13 1.83
CA LYS A 67 2.29 16.45 3.13
C LYS A 67 0.79 16.18 3.16
N LEU A 68 0.07 16.57 2.11
CA LEU A 68 -1.38 16.36 2.00
C LEU A 68 -1.71 14.85 2.00
N ALA A 69 -1.05 14.08 1.15
CA ALA A 69 -1.25 12.64 1.03
C ALA A 69 -0.87 11.91 2.32
N LYS A 70 0.30 12.22 2.91
CA LYS A 70 0.75 11.62 4.17
C LYS A 70 -0.21 11.91 5.32
N MET A 71 -0.71 13.15 5.43
CA MET A 71 -1.71 13.50 6.44
C MET A 71 -3.02 12.73 6.22
N MET A 72 -3.52 12.68 4.98
CA MET A 72 -4.79 12.01 4.67
C MET A 72 -4.72 10.50 4.93
N LEU A 73 -3.68 9.85 4.44
CA LEU A 73 -3.44 8.41 4.61
C LEU A 73 -3.16 8.05 6.08
N GLY A 74 -2.38 8.88 6.77
CA GLY A 74 -2.11 8.71 8.21
C GLY A 74 -3.38 8.83 9.06
N LYS A 75 -4.26 9.81 8.77
CA LYS A 75 -5.58 9.93 9.41
C LYS A 75 -6.49 8.74 9.14
N ALA A 76 -6.28 8.03 8.02
CA ALA A 76 -6.99 6.81 7.69
C ALA A 76 -6.39 5.55 8.36
N GLY A 77 -5.28 5.69 9.10
CA GLY A 77 -4.64 4.63 9.87
C GLY A 77 -3.45 3.97 9.20
N TYR A 78 -3.10 4.36 7.97
CA TYR A 78 -2.02 3.75 7.19
C TYR A 78 -0.64 4.31 7.54
N LYS A 79 0.39 3.46 7.45
CA LYS A 79 1.79 3.90 7.50
C LYS A 79 2.23 4.34 6.11
N VAL A 80 2.93 5.48 6.01
CA VAL A 80 3.34 6.05 4.72
C VAL A 80 4.80 6.48 4.77
N ASP A 81 5.60 5.85 3.90
CA ASP A 81 6.95 6.28 3.57
C ASP A 81 6.91 7.06 2.27
N VAL A 82 7.77 8.08 2.13
CA VAL A 82 7.68 9.06 1.03
C VAL A 82 8.98 9.13 0.25
N ALA A 83 8.94 8.82 -1.04
CA ALA A 83 10.00 9.05 -2.03
C ALA A 83 9.74 10.32 -2.83
N VAL A 84 10.80 11.10 -3.09
CA VAL A 84 10.72 12.40 -3.75
C VAL A 84 10.89 12.31 -5.28
N ASN A 85 11.27 11.15 -5.80
CA ASN A 85 11.34 10.86 -7.23
C ASN A 85 11.25 9.35 -7.48
N GLY A 86 11.20 8.94 -8.76
CA GLY A 86 11.10 7.53 -9.13
C GLY A 86 12.32 6.71 -8.74
N LYS A 87 13.52 7.31 -8.71
CA LYS A 87 14.76 6.61 -8.38
C LYS A 87 14.77 6.22 -6.91
N GLU A 88 14.46 7.16 -6.02
CA GLU A 88 14.36 6.88 -4.59
C GLU A 88 13.23 5.88 -4.29
N ALA A 89 12.14 5.91 -5.06
CA ALA A 89 11.06 4.93 -4.92
C ALA A 89 11.55 3.50 -5.24
N VAL A 90 12.30 3.33 -6.33
CA VAL A 90 12.94 2.06 -6.70
C VAL A 90 13.91 1.62 -5.60
N GLU A 91 14.82 2.49 -5.17
CA GLU A 91 15.85 2.18 -4.18
C GLU A 91 15.25 1.75 -2.83
N ARG A 92 14.25 2.49 -2.34
CA ARG A 92 13.57 2.15 -1.08
C ARG A 92 12.79 0.85 -1.18
N TYR A 93 12.04 0.65 -2.26
CA TYR A 93 11.30 -0.58 -2.45
C TYR A 93 12.24 -1.78 -2.56
N ALA A 94 13.28 -1.70 -3.39
CA ALA A 94 14.24 -2.79 -3.58
C ALA A 94 15.03 -3.13 -2.30
N SER A 95 15.25 -2.16 -1.41
CA SER A 95 15.94 -2.39 -0.14
C SER A 95 15.11 -3.19 0.86
N THR A 96 13.78 -3.02 0.84
CA THR A 96 12.86 -3.71 1.76
C THR A 96 11.51 -4.00 1.07
N PRO A 97 11.47 -4.90 0.07
CA PRO A 97 10.28 -5.10 -0.76
C PRO A 97 9.08 -5.63 0.05
N ASP A 98 9.35 -6.42 1.09
CA ASP A 98 8.33 -7.00 1.96
C ASP A 98 7.73 -6.01 2.96
N ALA A 99 8.31 -4.82 3.10
CA ALA A 99 7.81 -3.77 3.97
C ALA A 99 6.58 -3.05 3.38
N TYR A 100 6.35 -3.12 2.07
CA TYR A 100 5.35 -2.31 1.38
C TYR A 100 4.21 -3.12 0.81
N ASP A 101 2.98 -2.78 1.15
CA ASP A 101 1.77 -3.41 0.62
C ASP A 101 1.33 -2.85 -0.71
N LEU A 102 1.62 -1.57 -0.96
CA LEU A 102 1.20 -0.85 -2.14
C LEU A 102 2.12 0.33 -2.39
N ILE A 103 2.33 0.64 -3.66
CA ILE A 103 3.06 1.82 -4.10
C ILE A 103 2.08 2.77 -4.80
N PHE A 104 1.94 3.99 -4.29
CA PHE A 104 1.36 5.10 -5.06
C PHE A 104 2.50 5.83 -5.76
N MET A 105 2.47 5.86 -7.09
CA MET A 105 3.56 6.36 -7.91
C MET A 105 3.09 7.50 -8.80
N ASP A 106 3.61 8.71 -8.57
CA ASP A 106 3.41 9.82 -9.48
C ASP A 106 4.00 9.51 -10.86
N ILE A 107 3.26 9.79 -11.92
CA ILE A 107 3.75 9.61 -13.29
C ILE A 107 4.83 10.64 -13.60
N GLN A 108 4.66 11.89 -13.17
CA GLN A 108 5.53 12.99 -13.57
C GLN A 108 6.41 13.42 -12.40
N MET A 109 7.65 12.94 -12.39
CA MET A 109 8.65 13.32 -11.39
C MET A 109 9.98 13.65 -12.10
N PRO A 110 10.83 14.51 -11.50
CA PRO A 110 12.18 14.75 -11.99
C PRO A 110 13.07 13.51 -11.85
N GLU A 111 14.21 13.51 -12.56
CA GLU A 111 15.22 12.44 -12.59
C GLU A 111 14.73 11.10 -13.17
N MET A 112 13.74 10.48 -12.55
CA MET A 112 13.09 9.26 -12.99
C MET A 112 11.58 9.41 -12.84
N ASP A 113 10.89 9.33 -13.97
CA ASP A 113 9.43 9.34 -14.02
C ASP A 113 8.82 8.03 -13.48
N GLY A 114 7.54 8.06 -13.11
CA GLY A 114 6.89 6.92 -12.48
C GLY A 114 6.79 5.68 -13.37
N LYS A 115 6.71 5.84 -14.69
CA LYS A 115 6.63 4.72 -15.63
C LYS A 115 7.97 3.99 -15.71
N ARG A 116 9.07 4.74 -15.78
CA ARG A 116 10.43 4.19 -15.71
C ARG A 116 10.68 3.52 -14.36
N ALA A 117 10.22 4.11 -13.26
CA ALA A 117 10.32 3.50 -11.94
C ALA A 117 9.57 2.17 -11.86
N ALA A 118 8.31 2.14 -12.32
CA ALA A 118 7.50 0.91 -12.35
C ALA A 118 8.16 -0.17 -13.21
N LYS A 119 8.61 0.17 -14.41
CA LYS A 119 9.32 -0.77 -15.29
C LYS A 119 10.57 -1.33 -14.62
N THR A 120 11.36 -0.48 -13.98
CA THR A 120 12.56 -0.89 -13.24
C THR A 120 12.22 -1.87 -12.12
N ILE A 121 11.16 -1.61 -11.35
CA ILE A 121 10.69 -2.53 -10.29
C ILE A 121 10.30 -3.89 -10.88
N ARG A 122 9.59 -3.93 -12.01
CA ARG A 122 9.24 -5.18 -12.69
C ARG A 122 10.47 -5.91 -13.23
N GLU A 123 11.41 -5.21 -13.84
CA GLU A 123 12.66 -5.78 -14.37
C GLU A 123 13.55 -6.40 -13.26
N MET A 124 13.42 -5.92 -12.02
CA MET A 124 14.05 -6.54 -10.84
C MET A 124 13.36 -7.83 -10.36
N GLY A 125 12.26 -8.24 -10.99
CA GLY A 125 11.50 -9.45 -10.66
C GLY A 125 10.40 -9.26 -9.62
N PHE A 126 10.01 -8.01 -9.32
CA PHE A 126 8.96 -7.71 -8.36
C PHE A 126 7.61 -7.52 -9.05
N ASP A 127 6.97 -8.60 -9.48
CA ASP A 127 5.70 -8.54 -10.23
C ASP A 127 4.46 -8.38 -9.33
N ASP A 128 4.56 -8.82 -8.08
CA ASP A 128 3.41 -8.96 -7.18
C ASP A 128 3.00 -7.66 -6.45
N ILE A 129 3.89 -6.67 -6.35
CA ILE A 129 3.57 -5.41 -5.66
C ILE A 129 2.58 -4.58 -6.50
N PRO A 130 1.42 -4.20 -5.95
CA PRO A 130 0.52 -3.26 -6.60
C PRO A 130 1.18 -1.88 -6.73
N ILE A 131 1.34 -1.41 -7.97
CA ILE A 131 1.79 -0.06 -8.29
C ILE A 131 0.60 0.69 -8.89
N VAL A 132 0.16 1.74 -8.20
CA VAL A 132 -0.97 2.57 -8.62
C VAL A 132 -0.48 3.94 -9.05
N ALA A 133 -0.69 4.25 -10.32
CA ALA A 133 -0.29 5.51 -10.92
C ALA A 133 -1.08 6.68 -10.33
N MET A 134 -0.42 7.79 -10.02
CA MET A 134 -1.07 9.06 -9.70
C MET A 134 -0.93 9.99 -10.89
N THR A 135 -2.04 10.35 -11.53
CA THR A 135 -2.06 11.21 -12.72
C THR A 135 -2.78 12.52 -12.44
N ALA A 136 -2.34 13.62 -13.07
CA ALA A 136 -3.07 14.89 -13.06
C ALA A 136 -4.31 14.86 -13.96
N GLN A 137 -4.37 13.97 -14.97
CA GLN A 137 -5.46 13.88 -15.94
C GLN A 137 -5.88 12.42 -16.17
N ALA A 138 -7.18 12.13 -16.11
CA ALA A 138 -7.74 10.81 -16.38
C ALA A 138 -8.07 10.61 -17.88
N MET A 139 -7.17 10.98 -18.78
CA MET A 139 -7.44 10.86 -20.22
C MET A 139 -7.34 9.40 -20.68
N LYS A 140 -8.27 8.99 -21.56
CA LYS A 140 -8.21 7.70 -22.27
C LYS A 140 -6.92 7.67 -23.10
N GLY A 141 -5.98 6.82 -22.70
CA GLY A 141 -4.65 6.68 -23.31
C GLY A 141 -3.51 6.72 -22.29
N ASP A 142 -3.67 7.47 -21.20
CA ASP A 142 -2.70 7.42 -20.09
C ASP A 142 -2.79 6.11 -19.32
N ARG A 143 -4.01 5.54 -19.23
CA ARG A 143 -4.24 4.23 -18.63
C ARG A 143 -3.44 3.12 -19.32
N GLU A 144 -3.50 3.03 -20.64
CA GLU A 144 -2.78 1.99 -21.40
C GLU A 144 -1.28 2.13 -21.20
N LYS A 145 -0.74 3.36 -21.31
CA LYS A 145 0.68 3.63 -21.07
C LYS A 145 1.15 3.28 -19.65
N CYS A 146 0.28 3.40 -18.64
CA CYS A 146 0.62 3.00 -17.27
C CYS A 146 0.64 1.48 -17.14
N LEU A 147 -0.35 0.79 -17.71
CA LEU A 147 -0.42 -0.67 -17.71
C LEU A 147 0.76 -1.30 -18.47
N ASP A 148 1.13 -0.73 -19.62
CA ASP A 148 2.29 -1.18 -20.41
C ASP A 148 3.61 -0.99 -19.65
N ALA A 149 3.67 -0.02 -18.73
CA ALA A 149 4.82 0.19 -17.84
C ALA A 149 4.82 -0.75 -16.63
N GLY A 150 3.86 -1.67 -16.52
CA GLY A 150 3.75 -2.64 -15.43
C GLY A 150 2.99 -2.14 -14.21
N MET A 151 2.28 -1.01 -14.30
CA MET A 151 1.40 -0.54 -13.23
C MET A 151 0.07 -1.31 -13.23
N ASN A 152 -0.57 -1.39 -12.07
CA ASN A 152 -1.78 -2.19 -11.85
C ASN A 152 -3.05 -1.34 -12.01
N ASP A 153 -2.99 -0.08 -11.60
CA ASP A 153 -4.14 0.83 -11.61
C ASP A 153 -3.71 2.29 -11.67
N TYR A 154 -4.69 3.20 -11.68
CA TYR A 154 -4.44 4.63 -11.68
C TYR A 154 -5.49 5.41 -10.89
N ILE A 155 -5.08 6.56 -10.33
CA ILE A 155 -5.94 7.50 -9.62
C ILE A 155 -5.60 8.93 -10.03
N THR A 156 -6.58 9.82 -9.96
CA THR A 156 -6.36 11.25 -10.20
C THR A 156 -5.82 11.96 -8.98
N LYS A 157 -4.93 12.92 -9.20
CA LYS A 157 -4.51 13.89 -8.19
C LYS A 157 -5.55 15.02 -8.04
N PRO A 158 -5.67 15.63 -6.83
CA PRO A 158 -5.07 15.20 -5.58
C PRO A 158 -5.70 13.88 -5.09
N ILE A 159 -4.92 13.08 -4.36
CA ILE A 159 -5.40 11.81 -3.80
C ILE A 159 -6.59 12.10 -2.88
N LYS A 160 -7.69 11.36 -3.08
CA LYS A 160 -8.89 11.42 -2.26
C LYS A 160 -9.06 10.15 -1.44
N ARG A 161 -9.62 10.28 -0.24
CA ARG A 161 -9.73 9.18 0.73
C ARG A 161 -10.59 8.04 0.19
N GLU A 162 -11.66 8.38 -0.51
CA GLU A 162 -12.63 7.43 -1.06
C GLU A 162 -11.96 6.53 -2.10
N VAL A 163 -11.20 7.14 -3.01
CA VAL A 163 -10.47 6.44 -4.08
C VAL A 163 -9.36 5.55 -3.50
N VAL A 164 -8.64 6.02 -2.47
CA VAL A 164 -7.63 5.18 -1.79
C VAL A 164 -8.27 3.95 -1.16
N PHE A 165 -9.45 4.10 -0.55
CA PHE A 165 -10.15 2.98 0.07
C PHE A 165 -10.53 1.92 -0.98
N GLU A 166 -11.05 2.34 -2.14
CA GLU A 166 -11.35 1.44 -3.26
C GLU A 166 -10.10 0.70 -3.77
N ILE A 167 -8.98 1.42 -3.92
CA ILE A 167 -7.71 0.83 -4.34
C ILE A 167 -7.22 -0.21 -3.33
N LEU A 168 -7.28 0.08 -2.03
CA LEU A 168 -6.83 -0.85 -1.01
C LEU A 168 -7.76 -2.07 -0.89
N GLU A 169 -9.08 -1.91 -1.01
CA GLU A 169 -10.01 -3.05 -1.08
C GLU A 169 -9.76 -3.93 -2.30
N LYS A 170 -9.32 -3.34 -3.41
CA LYS A 170 -9.06 -4.09 -4.64
C LYS A 170 -7.72 -4.84 -4.64
N TRP A 171 -6.67 -4.21 -4.09
CA TRP A 171 -5.29 -4.67 -4.28
C TRP A 171 -4.59 -5.15 -3.02
N VAL A 172 -5.09 -4.80 -1.83
CA VAL A 172 -4.42 -5.08 -0.55
C VAL A 172 -5.26 -5.94 0.39
N PHE A 173 -6.60 -5.87 0.34
CA PHE A 173 -7.50 -6.68 1.17
C PHE A 173 -7.97 -7.95 0.46
#